data_AF-A0A6M1E686-F1
#
_entry.id   AF-A0A6M1E686-F1
#
_cell.length_a   1.000
_cell.length_b   1.000
_cell.length_c   1.000
_cell.angle_alpha   90.00
_cell.angle_beta   90.00
_cell.angle_gamma   90.00
#
_symmetry.space_group_name_H-M   'P 1'
#
loop_
_entity.id
_entity.type
_entity.pdbx_description
1 polymer ?
#
loop_
_entity_poly.entity_id
_entity_poly.type
_entity_poly.pdbx_seq_one_letter_code
_entity_poly.pdbx_strand_id
1 'polypeptide(L)'
;MRRLMIYMCARHGLYIGVLSCLILLTHCTKTSAEKIEPPKKEEGTPGTQPNPLVAEHWKVGQRFFTDNEWAECMVGDMPLVLTAPHGGDIKPAGIPDRSCPNAKTAKDLYTQELAREIAAELYETYGVRPYVVINLLHRSKLDPNREIEEASCGNETMKEAWRGFQGYIDSALSTAVHHHGRALFVDLHGHVGDQIELGYSLTGTNLRTLANGNDITNLIAKSTMVNYMTKRSPAIFQGMIMGDAAFGTLLENEGIPAMPSKQKKAPLSGVSFFSGGYISDRYGAVAYPGVYGFQMECHPSIRNAERSAFVKTFAKLIMQYLENTTF
;
A
#
# COMPACT_ATOMS: atom_id res chain seq x y z
N MET A 1 57.63 -32.72 40.43
CA MET A 1 56.88 -33.85 41.04
C MET A 1 55.64 -34.05 40.16
N ARG A 2 55.47 -35.19 39.44
CA ARG A 2 54.64 -36.36 39.81
C ARG A 2 53.21 -35.97 40.28
N ARG A 3 52.11 -36.56 39.79
CA ARG A 3 51.88 -37.52 38.69
C ARG A 3 50.37 -37.59 38.36
N LEU A 4 50.03 -38.12 37.18
CA LEU A 4 48.69 -38.55 36.73
C LEU A 4 48.12 -39.69 37.59
N MET A 5 46.78 -39.83 37.74
CA MET A 5 46.11 -41.16 37.81
C MET A 5 44.59 -41.13 37.53
N ILE A 6 44.10 -42.25 36.97
CA ILE A 6 42.73 -42.63 36.58
C ILE A 6 42.38 -43.93 37.34
N TYR A 7 41.10 -44.26 37.61
CA TYR A 7 40.44 -45.60 37.68
C TYR A 7 38.98 -45.38 38.19
N MET A 8 37.84 -45.80 37.59
CA MET A 8 37.29 -47.06 37.01
C MET A 8 36.72 -48.11 38.01
N CYS A 9 35.38 -48.35 37.97
CA CYS A 9 34.61 -49.63 38.05
C CYS A 9 33.10 -49.34 38.37
N ALA A 10 32.09 -49.79 37.60
CA ALA A 10 31.46 -51.13 37.44
C ALA A 10 30.34 -51.41 38.53
N ARG A 11 29.24 -52.19 38.35
CA ARG A 11 28.86 -53.25 37.36
C ARG A 11 27.37 -53.74 37.49
N HIS A 12 26.86 -54.51 36.49
CA HIS A 12 25.65 -55.40 36.44
C HIS A 12 24.23 -54.77 36.36
N GLY A 13 23.20 -55.35 35.70
CA GLY A 13 23.00 -56.61 34.91
C GLY A 13 21.87 -56.41 33.86
N LEU A 14 21.13 -57.39 33.27
CA LEU A 14 21.09 -58.87 33.28
C LEU A 14 20.36 -59.39 31.98
N TYR A 15 20.10 -60.72 31.82
CA TYR A 15 19.36 -61.37 30.70
C TYR A 15 17.81 -61.45 30.94
N ILE A 16 16.89 -61.97 30.10
CA ILE A 16 16.84 -62.96 28.97
C ILE A 16 15.59 -62.64 28.07
N GLY A 17 15.24 -63.22 26.90
CA GLY A 17 15.76 -64.29 26.01
C GLY A 17 14.65 -64.96 25.15
N VAL A 18 14.99 -65.75 24.10
CA VAL A 18 14.14 -66.72 23.31
C VAL A 18 13.15 -66.08 22.29
N LEU A 19 13.08 -66.38 20.97
CA LEU A 19 13.12 -67.64 20.20
C LEU A 19 13.48 -67.37 18.70
N SER A 20 13.98 -68.39 17.98
CA SER A 20 14.25 -68.35 16.52
C SER A 20 13.40 -69.36 15.75
N CYS A 21 12.85 -68.99 14.59
CA CYS A 21 12.33 -69.95 13.60
C CYS A 21 12.44 -69.42 12.16
N LEU A 22 12.91 -70.25 11.23
CA LEU A 22 13.02 -69.94 9.79
C LEU A 22 11.71 -70.25 9.07
N ILE A 23 11.25 -69.35 8.18
CA ILE A 23 10.36 -69.71 7.07
C ILE A 23 10.88 -69.02 5.79
N LEU A 24 11.34 -69.83 4.84
CA LEU A 24 11.54 -69.43 3.44
C LEU A 24 10.21 -69.57 2.72
N LEU A 25 9.71 -68.52 2.05
CA LEU A 25 8.72 -68.66 0.97
C LEU A 25 8.70 -67.43 0.03
N THR A 26 9.00 -67.69 -1.24
CA THR A 26 8.59 -66.98 -2.48
C THR A 26 8.76 -65.46 -2.62
N HIS A 27 9.50 -65.08 -3.67
CA HIS A 27 9.48 -63.74 -4.25
C HIS A 27 8.07 -63.35 -4.72
N CYS A 28 7.64 -62.14 -4.37
CA CYS A 28 6.65 -61.39 -5.13
C CYS A 28 7.00 -59.90 -5.02
N THR A 29 7.69 -59.37 -6.04
CA THR A 29 8.06 -57.96 -6.11
C THR A 29 6.81 -57.12 -6.32
N LYS A 30 6.20 -56.66 -5.22
CA LYS A 30 5.19 -55.60 -5.29
C LYS A 30 5.86 -54.32 -5.75
N THR A 31 5.48 -53.87 -6.95
CA THR A 31 5.77 -52.54 -7.46
C THR A 31 5.40 -51.52 -6.38
N SER A 32 6.37 -50.73 -5.92
CA SER A 32 6.09 -49.62 -5.02
C SER A 32 5.20 -48.62 -5.74
N ALA A 33 4.03 -48.31 -5.17
CA ALA A 33 3.16 -47.26 -5.69
C ALA A 33 3.96 -45.97 -5.84
N GLU A 34 3.92 -45.41 -7.04
CA GLU A 34 4.57 -44.15 -7.37
C GLU A 34 4.01 -43.06 -6.46
N LYS A 35 4.87 -42.43 -5.65
CA LYS A 35 4.49 -41.26 -4.87
C LYS A 35 4.26 -40.13 -5.85
N ILE A 36 2.99 -39.84 -6.14
CA ILE A 36 2.60 -38.60 -6.80
C ILE A 36 3.04 -37.46 -5.87
N GLU A 37 4.17 -36.84 -6.19
CA GLU A 37 4.55 -35.57 -5.57
C GLU A 37 3.43 -34.55 -5.84
N PRO A 38 3.07 -33.69 -4.87
CA PRO A 38 2.22 -32.55 -5.18
C PRO A 38 2.88 -31.76 -6.32
N PRO A 39 2.09 -31.20 -7.26
CA PRO A 39 2.66 -30.49 -8.40
C PRO A 39 3.65 -29.46 -7.88
N LYS A 40 4.88 -29.51 -8.41
CA LYS A 40 5.89 -28.50 -8.11
C LYS A 40 5.22 -27.16 -8.36
N LYS A 41 5.28 -26.27 -7.36
CA LYS A 41 5.04 -24.86 -7.64
C LYS A 41 5.97 -24.52 -8.79
N GLU A 42 5.40 -24.12 -9.93
CA GLU A 42 6.19 -23.35 -10.88
C GLU A 42 6.68 -22.15 -10.08
N GLU A 43 7.99 -22.11 -9.85
CA GLU A 43 8.66 -20.88 -9.48
C GLU A 43 8.52 -19.97 -10.69
N GLY A 44 7.37 -19.29 -10.75
CA GLY A 44 7.24 -18.10 -11.56
C GLY A 44 8.42 -17.23 -11.17
N THR A 45 9.34 -17.05 -12.12
CA THR A 45 10.45 -16.10 -11.99
C THR A 45 9.89 -14.84 -11.35
N PRO A 46 10.49 -14.32 -10.27
CA PRO A 46 10.01 -13.11 -9.60
C PRO A 46 9.79 -12.06 -10.68
N GLY A 47 8.51 -11.80 -10.98
CA GLY A 47 8.14 -11.18 -12.24
C GLY A 47 8.88 -9.87 -12.32
N THR A 48 9.73 -9.72 -13.35
CA THR A 48 10.53 -8.52 -13.59
C THR A 48 9.57 -7.36 -13.46
N GLN A 49 9.66 -6.62 -12.36
CA GLN A 49 8.79 -5.47 -12.13
C GLN A 49 8.91 -4.63 -13.40
N PRO A 50 7.79 -4.22 -14.04
CA PRO A 50 7.89 -3.36 -15.20
C PRO A 50 8.68 -2.15 -14.73
N ASN A 51 9.90 -1.96 -15.26
CA ASN A 51 10.70 -0.79 -14.96
C ASN A 51 9.89 0.38 -15.50
N PRO A 52 9.16 1.12 -14.64
CA PRO A 52 7.93 1.76 -15.07
C PRO A 52 8.32 2.88 -16.03
N LEU A 53 7.81 2.81 -17.26
CA LEU A 53 8.35 3.62 -18.35
C LEU A 53 8.13 5.11 -18.02
N VAL A 54 9.23 5.86 -17.94
CA VAL A 54 9.17 7.33 -17.87
C VAL A 54 8.45 7.82 -19.11
N ALA A 55 7.37 8.57 -18.93
CA ALA A 55 6.51 8.97 -20.02
C ALA A 55 7.03 10.26 -20.67
N GLU A 56 8.21 10.21 -21.29
CA GLU A 56 8.93 11.38 -21.85
C GLU A 56 8.11 12.21 -22.87
N HIS A 57 7.04 11.64 -23.42
CA HIS A 57 6.14 12.29 -24.38
C HIS A 57 4.94 13.01 -23.72
N TRP A 58 4.73 12.85 -22.42
CA TRP A 58 3.66 13.52 -21.67
C TRP A 58 3.95 15.01 -21.53
N LYS A 59 2.95 15.85 -21.79
CA LYS A 59 3.01 17.30 -21.61
C LYS A 59 2.11 17.70 -20.45
N VAL A 60 2.63 18.58 -19.59
CA VAL A 60 1.94 19.11 -18.41
C VAL A 60 0.52 19.58 -18.77
N GLY A 61 -0.47 19.15 -17.99
CA GLY A 61 -1.88 19.46 -18.22
C GLY A 61 -2.59 18.62 -19.30
N GLN A 62 -1.91 17.69 -19.98
CA GLN A 62 -2.59 16.69 -20.80
C GLN A 62 -3.46 15.76 -19.94
N ARG A 63 -4.49 15.21 -20.57
CA ARG A 63 -5.36 14.17 -20.01
C ARG A 63 -5.35 12.97 -20.94
N PHE A 64 -5.13 11.79 -20.38
CA PHE A 64 -5.20 10.51 -21.07
C PHE A 64 -6.34 9.69 -20.49
N PHE A 65 -6.98 8.90 -21.34
CA PHE A 65 -7.99 7.92 -20.96
C PHE A 65 -7.59 6.56 -21.55
N THR A 66 -7.93 5.48 -20.86
CA THR A 66 -7.87 4.14 -21.46
C THR A 66 -8.84 4.07 -22.65
N ASP A 67 -8.64 3.15 -23.59
CA ASP A 67 -9.46 3.04 -24.82
C ASP A 67 -10.98 2.90 -24.58
N ASN A 68 -11.36 2.44 -23.39
CA ASN A 68 -12.73 2.27 -22.90
C ASN A 68 -13.23 3.43 -22.00
N GLU A 69 -12.41 4.46 -21.79
CA GLU A 69 -12.64 5.61 -20.91
C GLU A 69 -12.98 5.24 -19.45
N TRP A 70 -12.42 4.12 -18.96
CA TRP A 70 -12.65 3.62 -17.59
C TRP A 70 -11.60 4.04 -16.57
N ALA A 71 -10.44 4.50 -17.00
CA ALA A 71 -9.46 5.17 -16.15
C ALA A 71 -8.94 6.43 -16.85
N GLU A 72 -8.57 7.43 -16.04
CA GLU A 72 -8.02 8.70 -16.49
C GLU A 72 -6.67 8.97 -15.82
N CYS A 73 -5.74 9.58 -16.56
CA CYS A 73 -4.54 10.22 -16.03
C CYS A 73 -4.48 11.69 -16.44
N MET A 74 -4.22 12.58 -15.48
CA MET A 74 -3.89 14.00 -15.69
C MET A 74 -2.39 14.19 -15.44
N VAL A 75 -1.67 14.80 -16.39
CA VAL A 75 -0.22 14.99 -16.32
C VAL A 75 0.14 16.20 -15.45
N GLY A 76 0.98 15.97 -14.43
CA GLY A 76 1.52 16.99 -13.54
C GLY A 76 2.94 17.46 -13.89
N ASP A 77 3.47 18.34 -13.05
CA ASP A 77 4.85 18.87 -13.09
C ASP A 77 5.45 19.08 -11.68
N MET A 78 4.78 18.61 -10.63
CA MET A 78 5.24 18.63 -9.24
C MET A 78 5.43 17.19 -8.70
N PRO A 79 6.22 16.99 -7.62
CA PRO A 79 6.45 15.68 -7.01
C PRO A 79 5.27 15.17 -6.16
N LEU A 80 4.04 15.27 -6.69
CA LEU A 80 2.79 14.81 -6.06
C LEU A 80 1.98 13.99 -7.07
N VAL A 81 1.62 12.77 -6.69
CA VAL A 81 0.71 11.90 -7.44
C VAL A 81 -0.50 11.60 -6.56
N LEU A 82 -1.69 11.94 -7.04
CA LEU A 82 -2.97 11.69 -6.39
C LEU A 82 -3.69 10.53 -7.07
N THR A 83 -4.28 9.62 -6.29
CA THR A 83 -5.20 8.60 -6.82
C THR A 83 -6.59 8.73 -6.23
N ALA A 84 -7.62 8.42 -7.03
CA ALA A 84 -8.99 8.21 -6.54
C ALA A 84 -9.56 6.91 -7.13
N PRO A 85 -9.40 5.76 -6.44
CA PRO A 85 -9.76 4.45 -6.99
C PRO A 85 -11.24 4.11 -6.90
N HIS A 86 -12.01 4.74 -6.00
CA HIS A 86 -13.41 4.37 -5.69
C HIS A 86 -14.44 5.46 -5.97
N GLY A 87 -14.05 6.57 -6.57
CA GLY A 87 -14.93 7.72 -6.84
C GLY A 87 -15.84 7.56 -8.07
N GLY A 88 -15.52 6.63 -8.98
CA GLY A 88 -16.19 6.47 -10.27
C GLY A 88 -17.67 6.05 -10.23
N ASP A 89 -18.35 6.26 -11.35
CA ASP A 89 -19.79 5.98 -11.54
C ASP A 89 -20.09 5.05 -12.72
N ILE A 90 -19.13 4.80 -13.61
CA ILE A 90 -19.36 4.02 -14.83
C ILE A 90 -19.69 2.56 -14.46
N LYS A 91 -20.83 2.08 -14.98
CA LYS A 91 -21.33 0.71 -14.83
C LYS A 91 -21.64 0.12 -16.22
N PRO A 92 -20.67 -0.51 -16.89
CA PRO A 92 -20.87 -1.02 -18.24
C PRO A 92 -21.98 -2.08 -18.28
N ALA A 93 -22.97 -1.89 -19.16
CA ALA A 93 -24.12 -2.77 -19.33
C ALA A 93 -23.72 -4.05 -20.08
N GLY A 94 -23.15 -5.01 -19.34
CA GLY A 94 -22.61 -6.27 -19.87
C GLY A 94 -21.54 -6.88 -18.97
N ILE A 95 -20.90 -6.05 -18.13
CA ILE A 95 -20.01 -6.53 -17.07
C ILE A 95 -20.85 -6.74 -15.80
N PRO A 96 -20.88 -7.95 -15.20
CA PRO A 96 -21.60 -8.17 -13.94
C PRO A 96 -21.00 -7.32 -12.81
N ASP A 97 -21.79 -7.06 -11.76
CA ASP A 97 -21.18 -6.57 -10.51
C ASP A 97 -20.39 -7.69 -9.84
N ARG A 98 -19.29 -7.30 -9.18
CA ARG A 98 -18.44 -8.15 -8.35
C ARG A 98 -19.26 -8.91 -7.29
N SER A 99 -19.16 -10.23 -7.31
CA SER A 99 -19.83 -11.14 -6.38
C SER A 99 -18.88 -12.11 -5.66
N CYS A 100 -17.56 -11.99 -5.87
CA CYS A 100 -16.56 -12.82 -5.20
C CYS A 100 -16.48 -12.54 -3.68
N PRO A 101 -15.94 -13.47 -2.86
CA PRO A 101 -15.82 -13.31 -1.42
C PRO A 101 -15.19 -11.98 -1.01
N ASN A 102 -15.68 -11.40 0.07
CA ASN A 102 -15.26 -10.11 0.64
C ASN A 102 -15.47 -8.86 -0.23
N ALA A 103 -16.06 -8.97 -1.44
CA ALA A 103 -16.28 -7.83 -2.32
C ALA A 103 -17.02 -6.67 -1.62
N LYS A 104 -16.37 -5.50 -1.58
CA LYS A 104 -16.98 -4.24 -1.16
C LYS A 104 -17.34 -3.46 -2.42
N THR A 105 -18.59 -3.00 -2.50
CA THR A 105 -19.18 -2.44 -3.73
C THR A 105 -19.66 -1.00 -3.59
N ALA A 106 -19.67 -0.45 -2.37
CA ALA A 106 -19.99 0.95 -2.10
C ALA A 106 -18.89 1.88 -2.65
N LYS A 107 -19.28 2.87 -3.45
CA LYS A 107 -18.35 3.90 -3.94
C LYS A 107 -17.99 4.90 -2.84
N ASP A 108 -16.85 5.52 -3.01
CA ASP A 108 -16.37 6.57 -2.12
C ASP A 108 -16.86 7.91 -2.70
N LEU A 109 -18.02 8.37 -2.22
CA LEU A 109 -18.69 9.54 -2.78
C LEU A 109 -17.73 10.75 -2.87
N TYR A 110 -17.71 11.37 -4.04
CA TYR A 110 -16.99 12.61 -4.33
C TYR A 110 -15.44 12.58 -4.29
N THR A 111 -14.79 11.42 -4.25
CA THR A 111 -13.31 11.37 -4.22
C THR A 111 -12.65 11.73 -5.55
N GLN A 112 -13.27 11.41 -6.69
CA GLN A 112 -12.76 11.84 -8.01
C GLN A 112 -12.89 13.36 -8.20
N GLU A 113 -13.95 13.97 -7.66
CA GLU A 113 -14.20 15.41 -7.67
C GLU A 113 -13.19 16.11 -6.74
N LEU A 114 -12.97 15.58 -5.53
CA LEU A 114 -11.93 16.07 -4.62
C LEU A 114 -10.54 16.07 -5.26
N ALA A 115 -10.14 14.97 -5.92
CA ALA A 115 -8.84 14.86 -6.59
C ALA A 115 -8.66 15.93 -7.69
N ARG A 116 -9.72 16.21 -8.46
CA ARG A 116 -9.73 17.23 -9.51
C ARG A 116 -9.70 18.65 -8.95
N GLU A 117 -10.47 18.92 -7.91
CA GLU A 117 -10.52 20.23 -7.26
C GLU A 117 -9.18 20.57 -6.57
N ILE A 118 -8.52 19.60 -5.93
CA ILE A 118 -7.14 19.75 -5.43
C ILE A 118 -6.18 20.12 -6.58
N ALA A 119 -6.25 19.43 -7.71
CA ALA A 119 -5.38 19.69 -8.85
C ALA A 119 -5.66 21.02 -9.57
N ALA A 120 -6.91 21.49 -9.54
CA ALA A 120 -7.29 22.81 -10.02
C ALA A 120 -6.75 23.91 -9.09
N GLU A 121 -6.99 23.80 -7.78
CA GLU A 121 -6.53 24.77 -6.78
C GLU A 121 -5.00 24.88 -6.74
N LEU A 122 -4.26 23.76 -6.82
CA LEU A 122 -2.79 23.79 -6.91
C LEU A 122 -2.31 24.59 -8.13
N TYR A 123 -2.99 24.48 -9.26
CA TYR A 123 -2.66 25.25 -10.46
C TYR A 123 -3.09 26.71 -10.36
N GLU A 124 -4.29 26.99 -9.86
CA GLU A 124 -4.84 28.35 -9.76
C GLU A 124 -4.09 29.21 -8.72
N THR A 125 -3.66 28.61 -7.61
CA THR A 125 -2.99 29.32 -6.50
C THR A 125 -1.46 29.26 -6.59
N TYR A 126 -0.87 28.17 -7.09
CA TYR A 126 0.60 27.96 -7.10
C TYR A 126 1.21 27.75 -8.50
N GLY A 127 0.40 27.66 -9.55
CA GLY A 127 0.88 27.47 -10.93
C GLY A 127 1.42 26.07 -11.25
N VAL A 128 1.37 25.14 -10.30
CA VAL A 128 1.88 23.76 -10.43
C VAL A 128 0.75 22.73 -10.49
N ARG A 129 1.01 21.55 -11.05
CA ARG A 129 0.02 20.49 -11.24
C ARG A 129 0.50 19.19 -10.60
N PRO A 130 -0.30 18.54 -9.73
CA PRO A 130 -0.07 17.15 -9.40
C PRO A 130 -0.39 16.25 -10.60
N TYR A 131 0.22 15.08 -10.63
CA TYR A 131 -0.31 13.99 -11.45
C TYR A 131 -1.56 13.45 -10.77
N VAL A 132 -2.60 13.13 -11.52
CA VAL A 132 -3.86 12.61 -10.95
C VAL A 132 -4.28 11.37 -11.73
N VAL A 133 -4.55 10.26 -11.04
CA VAL A 133 -5.01 9.01 -11.67
C VAL A 133 -6.31 8.55 -11.03
N ILE A 134 -7.37 8.42 -11.86
CA ILE A 134 -8.73 8.20 -11.38
C ILE A 134 -9.31 6.96 -12.06
N ASN A 135 -9.91 6.09 -11.27
CA ASN A 135 -10.76 5.01 -11.78
C ASN A 135 -12.19 5.54 -11.93
N LEU A 136 -12.68 5.53 -13.16
CA LEU A 136 -14.01 6.03 -13.52
C LEU A 136 -15.08 4.94 -13.40
N LEU A 137 -14.70 3.66 -13.31
CA LEU A 137 -15.62 2.56 -12.97
C LEU A 137 -16.10 2.67 -11.53
N HIS A 138 -17.39 2.40 -11.34
CA HIS A 138 -17.96 2.22 -10.01
C HIS A 138 -17.34 1.01 -9.30
N ARG A 139 -17.10 1.11 -7.99
CA ARG A 139 -16.44 0.05 -7.19
C ARG A 139 -17.10 -1.33 -7.29
N SER A 140 -18.41 -1.38 -7.55
CA SER A 140 -19.13 -2.63 -7.82
C SER A 140 -18.67 -3.37 -9.08
N LYS A 141 -18.03 -2.72 -10.06
CA LYS A 141 -17.44 -3.34 -11.25
C LYS A 141 -15.98 -3.72 -11.03
N LEU A 142 -15.21 -2.80 -10.47
CA LEU A 142 -13.78 -2.96 -10.21
C LEU A 142 -13.43 -2.27 -8.89
N ASP A 143 -12.76 -2.97 -7.98
CA ASP A 143 -12.07 -2.35 -6.84
C ASP A 143 -10.57 -2.37 -7.17
N PRO A 144 -10.00 -1.30 -7.75
CA PRO A 144 -8.58 -1.31 -8.10
C PRO A 144 -7.67 -1.13 -6.87
N ASN A 145 -8.22 -0.88 -5.67
CA ASN A 145 -7.49 -0.96 -4.40
C ASN A 145 -7.45 -2.41 -3.86
N ARG A 146 -7.25 -3.38 -4.78
CA ARG A 146 -7.06 -4.81 -4.53
C ARG A 146 -6.11 -5.42 -5.56
N GLU A 147 -5.57 -6.58 -5.20
CA GLU A 147 -4.85 -7.50 -6.10
C GLU A 147 -5.75 -7.86 -7.30
N ILE A 148 -5.20 -8.04 -8.50
CA ILE A 148 -5.94 -8.12 -9.77
C ILE A 148 -7.07 -9.16 -9.78
N GLU A 149 -6.90 -10.33 -9.14
CA GLU A 149 -7.91 -11.38 -9.11
C GLU A 149 -9.07 -11.03 -8.15
N GLU A 150 -8.77 -10.48 -6.96
CA GLU A 150 -9.79 -9.95 -6.06
C GLU A 150 -10.45 -8.70 -6.67
N ALA A 151 -9.69 -7.82 -7.31
CA ALA A 151 -10.13 -6.57 -7.93
C ALA A 151 -11.20 -6.78 -9.01
N SER A 152 -10.98 -7.78 -9.86
CA SER A 152 -11.83 -8.14 -11.01
C SER A 152 -12.87 -9.22 -10.70
N CYS A 153 -12.79 -9.89 -9.54
CA CYS A 153 -13.45 -11.17 -9.29
C CYS A 153 -13.19 -12.21 -10.41
N GLY A 154 -11.98 -12.19 -10.99
CA GLY A 154 -11.59 -13.07 -12.10
C GLY A 154 -12.08 -12.66 -13.50
N ASN A 155 -12.80 -11.54 -13.66
CA ASN A 155 -13.28 -11.10 -14.98
C ASN A 155 -12.16 -10.46 -15.81
N GLU A 156 -11.76 -11.10 -16.93
CA GLU A 156 -10.62 -10.64 -17.76
C GLU A 156 -10.74 -9.19 -18.25
N THR A 157 -11.92 -8.74 -18.68
CA THR A 157 -12.14 -7.34 -19.11
C THR A 157 -11.95 -6.35 -17.95
N MET A 158 -12.25 -6.74 -16.71
CA MET A 158 -11.90 -5.97 -15.51
C MET A 158 -10.43 -6.09 -15.13
N LYS A 159 -9.73 -7.19 -15.45
CA LYS A 159 -8.27 -7.28 -15.31
C LYS A 159 -7.55 -6.32 -16.27
N GLU A 160 -8.05 -6.16 -17.50
CA GLU A 160 -7.55 -5.15 -18.44
C GLU A 160 -7.79 -3.72 -17.92
N ALA A 161 -8.99 -3.43 -17.41
CA ALA A 161 -9.31 -2.15 -16.78
C ALA A 161 -8.39 -1.84 -15.57
N TRP A 162 -8.13 -2.84 -14.73
CA TRP A 162 -7.18 -2.75 -13.63
C TRP A 162 -5.76 -2.45 -14.10
N ARG A 163 -5.28 -3.15 -15.15
CA ARG A 163 -3.94 -2.92 -15.73
C ARG A 163 -3.80 -1.49 -16.28
N GLY A 164 -4.84 -0.96 -16.91
CA GLY A 164 -4.86 0.42 -17.39
C GLY A 164 -4.74 1.44 -16.26
N PHE A 165 -5.53 1.29 -15.20
CA PHE A 165 -5.46 2.17 -14.02
C PHE A 165 -4.09 2.08 -13.30
N GLN A 166 -3.59 0.88 -13.01
CA GLN A 166 -2.28 0.70 -12.36
C GLN A 166 -1.13 1.21 -13.25
N GLY A 167 -1.19 0.98 -14.56
CA GLY A 167 -0.19 1.47 -15.51
C GLY A 167 -0.08 2.99 -15.59
N TYR A 168 -1.19 3.72 -15.36
CA TYR A 168 -1.15 5.17 -15.22
C TYR A 168 -0.49 5.61 -13.91
N ILE A 169 -0.69 4.89 -12.79
CA ILE A 169 0.02 5.18 -11.53
C ILE A 169 1.51 4.89 -11.69
N ASP A 170 1.87 3.73 -12.26
CA ASP A 170 3.25 3.34 -12.57
C ASP A 170 3.97 4.45 -13.37
N SER A 171 3.33 4.95 -14.44
CA SER A 171 3.87 5.98 -15.34
C SER A 171 3.98 7.35 -14.66
N ALA A 172 2.96 7.77 -13.89
CA ALA A 172 2.95 9.04 -13.18
C ALA A 172 4.03 9.09 -12.09
N LEU A 173 4.15 8.02 -11.28
CA LEU A 173 5.19 7.92 -10.25
C LEU A 173 6.59 7.89 -10.85
N SER A 174 6.82 7.09 -11.91
CA SER A 174 8.12 7.04 -12.58
C SER A 174 8.53 8.39 -13.12
N THR A 175 7.60 9.11 -13.77
CA THR A 175 7.86 10.42 -14.37
C THR A 175 8.12 11.49 -13.29
N ALA A 176 7.34 11.49 -12.20
CA ALA A 176 7.57 12.38 -11.06
C ALA A 176 8.91 12.10 -10.35
N VAL A 177 9.26 10.83 -10.09
CA VAL A 177 10.55 10.45 -9.51
C VAL A 177 11.70 10.80 -10.45
N HIS A 178 11.55 10.62 -11.76
CA HIS A 178 12.58 10.98 -12.75
C HIS A 178 12.89 12.49 -12.73
N HIS A 179 11.87 13.35 -12.70
CA HIS A 179 12.07 14.81 -12.73
C HIS A 179 12.46 15.43 -11.38
N HIS A 180 12.05 14.85 -10.25
CA HIS A 180 12.23 15.46 -8.92
C HIS A 180 13.06 14.62 -7.94
N GLY A 181 13.53 13.44 -8.34
CA GLY A 181 14.20 12.45 -7.48
C GLY A 181 13.29 11.74 -6.48
N ARG A 182 12.00 12.10 -6.42
CA ARG A 182 11.01 11.59 -5.46
C ARG A 182 9.58 11.88 -5.93
N ALA A 183 8.61 11.14 -5.39
CA ALA A 183 7.19 11.46 -5.50
C ALA A 183 6.47 11.23 -4.17
N LEU A 184 5.69 12.21 -3.73
CA LEU A 184 4.70 12.03 -2.69
C LEU A 184 3.44 11.41 -3.32
N PHE A 185 2.99 10.30 -2.76
CA PHE A 185 1.84 9.54 -3.22
C PHE A 185 0.69 9.64 -2.22
N VAL A 186 -0.47 10.14 -2.65
CA VAL A 186 -1.66 10.29 -1.78
C VAL A 186 -2.84 9.58 -2.44
N ASP A 187 -3.28 8.49 -1.81
CA ASP A 187 -4.42 7.68 -2.28
C ASP A 187 -5.70 8.12 -1.56
N LEU A 188 -6.61 8.79 -2.27
CA LEU A 188 -7.79 9.46 -1.72
C LEU A 188 -8.99 8.52 -1.63
N HIS A 189 -9.43 8.23 -0.41
CA HIS A 189 -10.58 7.37 -0.09
C HIS A 189 -11.62 8.13 0.73
N GLY A 190 -12.76 7.48 0.96
CA GLY A 190 -13.91 8.06 1.64
C GLY A 190 -14.49 7.17 2.73
N HIS A 191 -14.06 7.37 3.98
CA HIS A 191 -14.65 6.70 5.14
C HIS A 191 -15.83 7.47 5.76
N VAL A 192 -16.57 6.82 6.66
CA VAL A 192 -17.60 7.42 7.52
C VAL A 192 -17.02 7.58 8.92
N GLY A 193 -16.77 8.82 9.33
CA GLY A 193 -16.17 9.17 10.62
C GLY A 193 -16.23 10.67 10.86
N ASP A 194 -15.47 11.14 11.85
CA ASP A 194 -15.35 12.54 12.30
C ASP A 194 -13.94 13.13 12.10
N GLN A 195 -13.02 12.36 11.50
CA GLN A 195 -11.65 12.77 11.24
C GLN A 195 -11.12 12.18 9.92
N ILE A 196 -10.01 12.74 9.44
CA ILE A 196 -9.18 12.17 8.39
C ILE A 196 -8.26 11.08 8.98
N GLU A 197 -8.16 9.93 8.32
CA GLU A 197 -7.18 8.89 8.68
C GLU A 197 -6.09 8.78 7.61
N LEU A 198 -4.83 8.87 8.02
CA LEU A 198 -3.65 8.81 7.14
C LEU A 198 -2.95 7.45 7.31
N GLY A 199 -3.17 6.55 6.35
CA GLY A 199 -2.67 5.19 6.34
C GLY A 199 -1.25 5.07 5.78
N TYR A 200 -0.27 4.86 6.68
CA TYR A 200 1.16 4.69 6.34
C TYR A 200 1.64 3.22 6.28
N SER A 201 0.74 2.26 6.05
CA SER A 201 0.90 0.81 6.34
C SER A 201 1.19 0.48 7.81
N LEU A 202 0.90 1.41 8.73
CA LEU A 202 1.07 1.25 10.17
C LEU A 202 -0.28 1.04 10.85
N THR A 203 -0.49 -0.13 11.46
CA THR A 203 -1.68 -0.41 12.26
C THR A 203 -1.76 0.51 13.49
N GLY A 204 -2.94 0.63 14.12
CA GLY A 204 -3.08 1.35 15.40
C GLY A 204 -2.12 0.87 16.50
N THR A 205 -1.77 -0.42 16.53
CA THR A 205 -0.72 -0.95 17.43
C THR A 205 0.66 -0.45 17.03
N ASN A 206 0.99 -0.44 15.73
CA ASN A 206 2.27 0.09 15.25
C ASN A 206 2.41 1.59 15.56
N LEU A 207 1.35 2.39 15.41
CA LEU A 207 1.34 3.81 15.77
C LEU A 207 1.55 4.04 17.28
N ARG A 208 0.93 3.22 18.14
CA ARG A 208 1.19 3.27 19.60
C ARG A 208 2.62 2.89 19.95
N THR A 209 3.20 1.87 19.31
CA THR A 209 4.62 1.52 19.46
C THR A 209 5.55 2.66 19.03
N LEU A 210 5.26 3.27 17.87
CA LEU A 210 6.00 4.42 17.35
C LEU A 210 5.91 5.63 18.29
N ALA A 211 4.72 5.93 18.83
CA ALA A 211 4.50 7.04 19.75
C ALA A 211 5.32 6.96 21.05
N ASN A 212 5.67 5.72 21.47
CA ASN A 212 6.54 5.44 22.61
C ASN A 212 8.04 5.43 22.25
N GLY A 213 8.41 5.73 21.00
CA GLY A 213 9.80 5.71 20.52
C GLY A 213 10.38 4.32 20.28
N ASN A 214 9.54 3.28 20.26
CA ASN A 214 9.96 1.89 20.17
C ASN A 214 9.92 1.36 18.73
N ASP A 215 10.72 0.32 18.46
CA ASP A 215 10.72 -0.49 17.23
C ASP A 215 10.91 0.28 15.89
N ILE A 216 11.45 1.51 15.98
CA ILE A 216 11.52 2.49 14.88
C ILE A 216 12.05 1.88 13.56
N THR A 217 13.13 1.11 13.60
CA THR A 217 13.75 0.50 12.40
C THR A 217 12.80 -0.47 11.68
N ASN A 218 12.09 -1.33 12.41
CA ASN A 218 11.14 -2.28 11.81
C ASN A 218 9.87 -1.57 11.32
N LEU A 219 9.44 -0.53 12.04
CA LEU A 219 8.31 0.30 11.64
C LEU A 219 8.60 1.12 10.37
N ILE A 220 9.84 1.61 10.19
CA ILE A 220 10.30 2.20 8.93
C ILE A 220 10.16 1.19 7.79
N ALA A 221 10.73 0.00 7.95
CA ALA A 221 10.76 -1.05 6.92
C ALA A 221 9.35 -1.57 6.54
N LYS A 222 8.39 -1.49 7.47
CA LYS A 222 6.98 -1.80 7.23
C LYS A 222 6.21 -0.67 6.53
N SER A 223 6.60 0.58 6.76
CA SER A 223 5.81 1.74 6.35
C SER A 223 5.95 2.11 4.87
N THR A 224 4.95 2.82 4.35
CA THR A 224 5.00 3.55 3.06
C THR A 224 6.04 4.68 3.02
N MET A 225 6.80 4.91 4.11
CA MET A 225 7.89 5.89 4.19
C MET A 225 9.27 5.24 4.04
N VAL A 226 9.38 3.92 3.80
CA VAL A 226 10.65 3.20 3.72
C VAL A 226 11.64 3.82 2.73
N ASN A 227 11.16 4.24 1.55
CA ASN A 227 11.98 4.92 0.55
C ASN A 227 12.40 6.33 0.98
N TYR A 228 11.51 7.09 1.62
CA TYR A 228 11.85 8.40 2.19
C TYR A 228 12.91 8.28 3.30
N MET A 229 12.84 7.25 4.12
CA MET A 229 13.80 7.03 5.20
C MET A 229 15.15 6.47 4.73
N THR A 230 15.28 6.12 3.45
CA THR A 230 16.54 5.64 2.88
C THR A 230 17.63 6.71 3.00
N LYS A 231 18.78 6.33 3.59
CA LYS A 231 19.93 7.21 3.94
C LYS A 231 19.63 8.31 4.97
N ARG A 232 18.47 8.28 5.66
CA ARG A 232 18.13 9.23 6.74
C ARG A 232 18.29 8.61 8.14
N SER A 233 18.47 9.44 9.16
CA SER A 233 18.49 8.98 10.55
C SER A 233 17.12 8.44 10.97
N PRO A 234 17.00 7.24 11.58
CA PRO A 234 15.71 6.73 12.07
C PRO A 234 14.99 7.67 13.04
N ALA A 235 15.72 8.56 13.73
CA ALA A 235 15.17 9.53 14.68
C ALA A 235 14.13 10.48 14.06
N ILE A 236 14.18 10.76 12.75
CA ILE A 236 13.20 11.65 12.12
C ILE A 236 11.84 10.98 11.85
N PHE A 237 11.80 9.64 11.83
CA PHE A 237 10.62 8.90 11.34
C PHE A 237 9.37 9.18 12.18
N GLN A 238 9.50 9.18 13.51
CA GLN A 238 8.41 9.57 14.41
C GLN A 238 7.94 11.01 14.13
N GLY A 239 8.87 11.92 13.86
CA GLY A 239 8.57 13.31 13.51
C GLY A 239 7.78 13.46 12.21
N MET A 240 8.04 12.61 11.21
CA MET A 240 7.31 12.60 9.93
C MET A 240 5.86 12.12 10.05
N ILE A 241 5.58 11.22 11.02
CA ILE A 241 4.26 10.61 11.22
C ILE A 241 3.42 11.38 12.26
N MET A 242 4.05 11.96 13.29
CA MET A 242 3.36 12.57 14.43
C MET A 242 4.14 13.70 15.13
N GLY A 243 5.08 14.33 14.43
CA GLY A 243 5.76 15.56 14.87
C GLY A 243 5.10 16.83 14.33
N ASP A 244 5.75 17.97 14.53
CA ASP A 244 5.20 19.29 14.13
C ASP A 244 5.00 19.45 12.61
N ALA A 245 5.85 18.83 11.80
CA ALA A 245 5.76 18.85 10.33
C ALA A 245 5.02 17.64 9.73
N ALA A 246 4.44 16.75 10.55
CA ALA A 246 3.65 15.64 10.05
C ALA A 246 2.34 16.13 9.40
N PHE A 247 1.92 15.53 8.29
CA PHE A 247 0.77 16.05 7.52
C PHE A 247 -0.53 16.11 8.34
N GLY A 248 -0.79 15.12 9.21
CA GLY A 248 -1.92 15.15 10.13
C GLY A 248 -1.83 16.26 11.19
N THR A 249 -0.62 16.63 11.62
CA THR A 249 -0.42 17.78 12.53
C THR A 249 -0.71 19.10 11.82
N LEU A 250 -0.31 19.23 10.55
CA LEU A 250 -0.61 20.39 9.72
C LEU A 250 -2.14 20.56 9.54
N LEU A 251 -2.87 19.46 9.31
CA LEU A 251 -4.34 19.45 9.23
C LEU A 251 -4.99 19.87 10.56
N GLU A 252 -4.58 19.27 11.69
CA GLU A 252 -5.12 19.61 13.02
C GLU A 252 -4.85 21.09 13.40
N ASN A 253 -3.73 21.66 12.98
CA ASN A 253 -3.41 23.08 13.20
C ASN A 253 -4.36 24.03 12.44
N GLU A 254 -4.95 23.57 11.34
CA GLU A 254 -5.98 24.29 10.56
C GLU A 254 -7.41 23.94 11.02
N GLY A 255 -7.55 23.24 12.15
CA GLY A 255 -8.84 22.83 12.70
C GLY A 255 -9.49 21.64 11.99
N ILE A 256 -8.74 20.91 11.15
CA ILE A 256 -9.23 19.71 10.45
C ILE A 256 -8.78 18.47 11.24
N PRO A 257 -9.69 17.72 11.88
CA PRO A 257 -9.34 16.53 12.67
C PRO A 257 -8.60 15.48 11.82
N ALA A 258 -7.43 15.03 12.26
CA ALA A 258 -6.59 14.09 11.51
C ALA A 258 -5.70 13.21 12.40
N MET A 259 -5.49 11.95 11.97
CA MET A 259 -4.71 10.95 12.68
C MET A 259 -3.89 10.08 11.71
N PRO A 260 -2.62 9.73 12.00
CA PRO A 260 -1.80 10.21 13.10
C PRO A 260 -1.39 11.69 12.95
N SER A 261 -1.25 12.35 14.10
CA SER A 261 -0.80 13.74 14.26
C SER A 261 -0.12 13.92 15.63
N LYS A 262 0.51 15.07 15.88
CA LYS A 262 1.09 15.40 17.20
C LYS A 262 0.03 15.45 18.30
N GLN A 263 -1.17 15.91 17.94
CA GLN A 263 -2.37 16.00 18.76
C GLN A 263 -3.00 14.62 19.00
N LYS A 264 -3.09 13.79 17.95
CA LYS A 264 -3.72 12.46 17.95
C LYS A 264 -2.76 11.42 17.34
N LYS A 265 -1.81 10.93 18.16
CA LYS A 265 -0.71 10.07 17.67
C LYS A 265 -1.13 8.69 17.14
N ALA A 266 -2.21 8.12 17.68
CA ALA A 266 -2.67 6.77 17.36
C ALA A 266 -4.12 6.58 17.83
N PRO A 267 -4.88 5.64 17.23
CA PRO A 267 -6.18 5.24 17.76
C PRO A 267 -6.02 4.56 19.13
N LEU A 268 -7.08 4.57 19.93
CA LEU A 268 -7.13 3.81 21.18
C LEU A 268 -7.11 2.29 20.89
N SER A 269 -6.82 1.48 21.91
CA SER A 269 -6.87 0.03 21.76
C SER A 269 -8.30 -0.43 21.47
N GLY A 270 -8.49 -1.29 20.47
CA GLY A 270 -9.81 -1.76 20.02
C GLY A 270 -10.56 -0.80 19.09
N VAL A 271 -10.09 0.43 18.88
CA VAL A 271 -10.67 1.36 17.89
C VAL A 271 -10.13 1.03 16.49
N SER A 272 -11.02 0.99 15.51
CA SER A 272 -10.68 0.79 14.09
C SER A 272 -9.87 1.96 13.54
N PHE A 273 -9.01 1.69 12.57
CA PHE A 273 -8.21 2.69 11.86
C PHE A 273 -7.76 2.12 10.52
N PHE A 274 -7.90 2.90 9.45
CA PHE A 274 -7.47 2.52 8.10
C PHE A 274 -5.97 2.78 7.93
N SER A 275 -5.18 1.73 8.15
CA SER A 275 -3.72 1.81 8.03
C SER A 275 -3.20 1.91 6.61
N GLY A 276 -4.04 1.75 5.59
CA GLY A 276 -3.67 1.68 4.17
C GLY A 276 -4.48 0.62 3.42
N GLY A 277 -4.13 0.43 2.15
CA GLY A 277 -4.73 -0.54 1.24
C GLY A 277 -3.72 -1.02 0.19
N TYR A 278 -4.18 -1.87 -0.74
CA TYR A 278 -3.32 -2.49 -1.76
C TYR A 278 -2.50 -1.49 -2.57
N ILE A 279 -3.09 -0.37 -2.98
CA ILE A 279 -2.43 0.68 -3.77
C ILE A 279 -1.34 1.36 -2.93
N SER A 280 -1.66 1.83 -1.71
CA SER A 280 -0.66 2.47 -0.85
C SER A 280 0.47 1.52 -0.46
N ASP A 281 0.16 0.25 -0.19
CA ASP A 281 1.16 -0.77 0.14
C ASP A 281 2.04 -1.13 -1.06
N ARG A 282 1.46 -1.26 -2.26
CA ARG A 282 2.18 -1.51 -3.51
C ARG A 282 3.13 -0.38 -3.85
N TYR A 283 2.62 0.85 -3.88
CA TYR A 283 3.36 2.03 -4.37
C TYR A 283 4.26 2.66 -3.31
N GLY A 284 4.00 2.43 -2.02
CA GLY A 284 4.92 2.77 -0.93
C GLY A 284 6.04 1.74 -0.71
N ALA A 285 6.06 0.62 -1.43
CA ALA A 285 7.05 -0.44 -1.26
C ALA A 285 8.44 -0.05 -1.78
N VAL A 286 9.46 -0.79 -1.33
CA VAL A 286 10.86 -0.66 -1.78
C VAL A 286 11.06 -0.90 -3.29
N ALA A 287 10.07 -1.47 -3.98
CA ALA A 287 10.06 -1.66 -5.43
C ALA A 287 9.84 -0.35 -6.21
N TYR A 288 9.33 0.70 -5.55
CA TYR A 288 9.10 2.03 -6.13
C TYR A 288 10.06 3.05 -5.48
N PRO A 289 11.38 2.99 -5.77
CA PRO A 289 12.37 3.86 -5.13
C PRO A 289 12.04 5.34 -5.36
N GLY A 290 12.19 6.15 -4.31
CA GLY A 290 11.84 7.57 -4.32
C GLY A 290 10.34 7.87 -4.06
N VAL A 291 9.46 6.87 -4.08
CA VAL A 291 8.03 7.05 -3.76
C VAL A 291 7.76 6.87 -2.28
N TYR A 292 7.01 7.78 -1.68
CA TYR A 292 6.58 7.73 -0.28
C TYR A 292 5.21 8.40 -0.12
N GLY A 293 4.49 8.12 0.95
CA GLY A 293 3.21 8.81 1.20
C GLY A 293 2.22 7.99 2.02
N PHE A 294 0.92 8.13 1.74
CA PHE A 294 -0.15 7.57 2.58
C PHE A 294 -1.47 7.39 1.82
N GLN A 295 -2.28 6.42 2.27
CA GLN A 295 -3.72 6.44 2.00
C GLN A 295 -4.38 7.52 2.87
N MET A 296 -5.42 8.18 2.37
CA MET A 296 -6.10 9.27 3.05
C MET A 296 -7.62 9.05 3.03
N GLU A 297 -8.15 8.54 4.14
CA GLU A 297 -9.58 8.39 4.35
C GLU A 297 -10.20 9.75 4.70
N CYS A 298 -11.00 10.32 3.80
CA CYS A 298 -11.68 11.57 4.05
C CYS A 298 -13.10 11.33 4.59
N HIS A 299 -13.48 11.98 5.69
CA HIS A 299 -14.84 11.92 6.21
C HIS A 299 -15.85 12.66 5.30
N PRO A 300 -17.18 12.43 5.44
CA PRO A 300 -18.15 12.84 4.42
C PRO A 300 -18.28 14.35 4.17
N SER A 301 -18.03 15.21 5.16
CA SER A 301 -18.14 16.68 4.98
C SER A 301 -16.98 17.23 4.15
N ILE A 302 -15.74 16.77 4.41
CA ILE A 302 -14.52 17.07 3.64
C ILE A 302 -14.65 16.72 2.15
N ARG A 303 -15.41 15.66 1.83
CA ARG A 303 -15.71 15.28 0.44
C ARG A 303 -16.95 15.96 -0.14
N ASN A 304 -17.71 16.71 0.65
CA ASN A 304 -18.97 17.32 0.20
C ASN A 304 -19.11 18.77 0.69
N ALA A 305 -19.84 19.00 1.79
CA ALA A 305 -20.22 20.34 2.24
C ALA A 305 -19.04 21.30 2.53
N GLU A 306 -17.90 20.76 2.96
CA GLU A 306 -16.69 21.53 3.32
C GLU A 306 -15.62 21.45 2.22
N ARG A 307 -15.87 20.71 1.12
CA ARG A 307 -14.84 20.34 0.13
C ARG A 307 -14.09 21.54 -0.45
N SER A 308 -14.80 22.60 -0.83
CA SER A 308 -14.18 23.80 -1.41
C SER A 308 -13.25 24.54 -0.42
N ALA A 309 -13.55 24.52 0.88
CA ALA A 309 -12.67 25.07 1.90
C ALA A 309 -11.49 24.12 2.16
N PHE A 310 -11.75 22.82 2.26
CA PHE A 310 -10.73 21.81 2.44
C PHE A 310 -9.70 21.77 1.31
N VAL A 311 -10.12 21.88 0.05
CA VAL A 311 -9.26 21.90 -1.14
C VAL A 311 -8.19 22.99 -1.04
N LYS A 312 -8.58 24.20 -0.62
CA LYS A 312 -7.67 25.35 -0.38
C LYS A 312 -6.66 25.06 0.72
N THR A 313 -7.15 24.53 1.85
CA THR A 313 -6.28 24.16 2.97
C THR A 313 -5.32 23.03 2.57
N PHE A 314 -5.78 22.00 1.86
CA PHE A 314 -4.94 20.91 1.37
C PHE A 314 -3.86 21.43 0.43
N ALA A 315 -4.19 22.28 -0.55
CA ALA A 315 -3.22 22.85 -1.47
C ALA A 315 -2.12 23.65 -0.75
N LYS A 316 -2.50 24.46 0.26
CA LYS A 316 -1.54 25.15 1.14
C LYS A 316 -0.64 24.18 1.90
N LEU A 317 -1.24 23.21 2.59
CA LEU A 317 -0.51 22.31 3.49
C LEU A 317 0.35 21.29 2.74
N ILE A 318 -0.04 20.85 1.54
CA ILE A 318 0.75 19.89 0.76
C ILE A 318 2.01 20.55 0.18
N MET A 319 1.95 21.83 -0.20
CA MET A 319 3.13 22.62 -0.57
C MET A 319 4.09 22.74 0.63
N GLN A 320 3.58 23.16 1.80
CA GLN A 320 4.36 23.20 3.04
C GLN A 320 4.96 21.84 3.44
N TYR A 321 4.25 20.74 3.21
CA TYR A 321 4.75 19.39 3.49
C TYR A 321 5.84 18.95 2.49
N LEU A 322 5.70 19.30 1.21
CA LEU A 322 6.71 19.02 0.17
C LEU A 322 8.01 19.80 0.37
N GLU A 323 7.92 21.02 0.90
CA GLU A 323 9.05 21.83 1.39
C GLU A 323 9.73 21.19 2.61
N ASN A 324 8.96 20.83 3.66
CA ASN A 324 9.50 20.19 4.86
C ASN A 324 10.09 18.78 4.63
N THR A 325 9.86 18.18 3.46
CA THR A 325 10.37 16.87 3.06
C THR A 325 11.51 16.93 2.02
N THR A 326 12.03 18.12 1.69
CA THR A 326 13.18 18.23 0.77
C THR A 326 14.38 17.42 1.27
N PHE A 327 15.11 16.83 0.31
CA PHE A 327 16.39 16.15 0.54
C PHE A 327 17.50 17.17 0.80
#